data_AF-A0A5J6ZAJ0-F1
#
_entry.id   AF-A0A5J6ZAJ0-F1
#
_cell.length_a   1.000
_cell.length_b   1.000
_cell.length_c   1.000
_cell.angle_alpha   90.00
_cell.angle_beta   90.00
_cell.angle_gamma   90.00
#
_symmetry.space_group_name_H-M   'P 1'
#
loop_
_entity.id
_entity.type
_entity.pdbx_description
1 polymer ?
#
loop_
_entity_poly.entity_id
_entity_poly.type
_entity_poly.pdbx_seq_one_letter_code
_entity_poly.pdbx_strand_id
1 'polypeptide(L)'
;MIRYHILFSIISKYFENIFKVKNIINNHIQLTKTAIKKIKSFILIKKNKNLKFRIYILGGGCSGFQYQFTFDENINKNDMLINQENICLIIDPISLQYLKGGKIDYVENLEGSKFIVYNPNAKNTCGCGSSFNI
;
A
#
# COMPACT_ATOMS: atom_id res chain seq x y z
N MET A 1 1.48 -38.46 22.33
CA MET A 1 2.74 -38.04 21.67
C MET A 1 2.55 -37.31 20.32
N ILE A 2 1.31 -37.07 19.83
CA ILE A 2 1.07 -36.53 18.46
C ILE A 2 0.74 -35.01 18.45
N ARG A 3 0.43 -34.41 19.61
CA ARG A 3 -0.11 -33.04 19.71
C ARG A 3 0.94 -31.92 19.56
N TYR A 4 2.23 -32.23 19.76
CA TYR A 4 3.33 -31.27 19.60
C TYR A 4 3.78 -31.08 18.15
N HIS A 5 3.56 -32.08 17.28
CA HIS A 5 4.03 -32.04 15.89
C HIS A 5 3.24 -31.02 15.03
N ILE A 6 1.97 -30.79 15.37
CA ILE A 6 1.09 -29.85 14.66
C ILE A 6 1.45 -28.39 15.01
N LEU A 7 1.72 -28.10 16.29
CA LEU A 7 2.15 -26.75 16.71
C LEU A 7 3.47 -26.35 16.04
N PHE A 8 4.43 -27.28 15.93
CA PHE A 8 5.73 -27.00 15.31
C PHE A 8 5.60 -26.66 13.82
N SER A 9 4.71 -27.35 13.09
CA SER A 9 4.46 -27.07 11.67
C SER A 9 3.79 -25.71 11.45
N ILE A 10 2.84 -25.31 12.32
CA ILE A 10 2.19 -24.00 12.25
C ILE A 10 3.18 -22.87 12.55
N ILE A 11 4.01 -23.02 13.59
CA ILE A 11 5.02 -22.05 13.97
C ILE A 11 6.09 -21.91 12.88
N SER A 12 6.54 -23.02 12.29
CA SER A 12 7.52 -23.02 11.19
C SER A 12 6.97 -22.33 9.93
N LYS A 13 5.70 -22.56 9.56
CA LYS A 13 5.03 -21.86 8.45
C LYS A 13 4.84 -20.36 8.71
N TYR A 14 4.54 -19.99 9.96
CA TYR A 14 4.51 -18.59 10.40
C TYR A 14 5.90 -17.94 10.30
N PHE A 15 6.95 -18.66 10.70
CA PHE A 15 8.33 -18.17 10.68
C PHE A 15 8.87 -18.03 9.25
N GLU A 16 8.57 -18.96 8.35
CA GLU A 16 8.88 -18.84 6.92
C GLU A 16 8.14 -17.67 6.28
N ASN A 17 6.86 -17.44 6.60
CA ASN A 17 6.13 -16.25 6.15
C ASN A 17 6.76 -14.95 6.66
N ILE A 18 7.21 -14.92 7.93
CA ILE A 18 7.91 -13.76 8.50
C ILE A 18 9.24 -13.51 7.78
N PHE A 19 10.00 -14.56 7.46
CA PHE A 19 11.29 -14.43 6.79
C PHE A 19 11.14 -14.03 5.31
N LYS A 20 10.10 -14.53 4.62
CA LYS A 20 9.75 -14.12 3.26
C LYS A 20 9.32 -12.65 3.21
N VAL A 21 8.54 -12.18 4.19
CA VAL A 21 8.17 -10.76 4.35
C VAL A 21 9.39 -9.88 4.62
N LYS A 22 10.38 -10.37 5.38
CA LYS A 22 11.58 -9.59 5.74
C LYS A 22 12.56 -9.39 4.58
N ASN A 23 12.64 -10.34 3.64
CA ASN A 23 13.63 -10.31 2.55
C ASN A 23 13.16 -9.54 1.29
N ILE A 24 11.89 -9.15 1.23
CA ILE A 24 11.31 -8.37 0.11
C ILE A 24 11.55 -6.85 0.32
N ILE A 25 12.00 -6.41 1.50
CA ILE A 25 11.94 -5.02 1.96
C ILE A 25 12.87 -4.05 1.19
N ASN A 26 13.84 -4.53 0.41
CA ASN A 26 14.86 -3.65 -0.18
C ASN A 26 14.42 -2.81 -1.40
N ASN A 27 13.18 -2.96 -1.91
CA ASN A 27 12.71 -2.24 -3.11
C ASN A 27 11.25 -1.71 -3.06
N HIS A 28 10.62 -1.65 -1.89
CA HIS A 28 9.20 -1.34 -1.76
C HIS A 28 8.89 0.14 -1.42
N ILE A 29 7.63 0.50 -1.69
CA ILE A 29 7.04 1.82 -1.47
C ILE A 29 7.19 2.28 -0.04
N GLN A 30 7.49 3.57 0.15
CA GLN A 30 7.63 4.17 1.47
C GLN A 30 6.41 5.01 1.83
N LEU A 31 5.78 4.75 2.97
CA LEU A 31 4.82 5.69 3.55
C LEU A 31 5.53 6.81 4.34
N THR A 32 5.00 8.03 4.30
CA THR A 32 5.39 9.11 5.22
C THR A 32 4.75 8.94 6.60
N LYS A 33 5.32 9.63 7.59
CA LYS A 33 4.80 9.66 8.97
C LYS A 33 3.37 10.17 9.06
N THR A 34 3.01 11.17 8.24
CA THR A 34 1.67 11.76 8.13
C THR A 34 0.66 10.72 7.62
N ALA A 35 0.99 10.02 6.54
CA ALA A 35 0.17 8.94 5.99
C ALA A 35 -0.05 7.82 7.03
N ILE A 36 1.03 7.38 7.68
CA ILE A 36 0.99 6.32 8.70
C ILE A 36 0.10 6.72 9.88
N LYS A 37 0.25 7.95 10.38
CA LYS A 37 -0.56 8.47 11.49
C LYS A 37 -2.04 8.49 11.11
N LYS A 38 -2.37 8.93 9.88
CA LYS A 38 -3.76 8.97 9.42
C LYS A 38 -4.34 7.58 9.24
N ILE A 39 -3.63 6.65 8.60
CA ILE A 39 -4.08 5.26 8.43
C ILE A 39 -4.33 4.59 9.80
N LYS A 40 -3.40 4.75 10.75
CA LYS A 40 -3.58 4.26 12.13
C LYS A 40 -4.82 4.86 12.80
N SER A 41 -5.04 6.16 12.62
CA SER A 41 -6.22 6.82 13.17
C SER A 41 -7.52 6.23 12.61
N PHE A 42 -7.58 5.95 11.30
CA PHE A 42 -8.75 5.32 10.68
C PHE A 42 -9.00 3.90 11.18
N ILE A 43 -7.94 3.09 11.33
CA ILE A 43 -8.03 1.73 11.88
C ILE A 43 -8.54 1.77 13.32
N LEU A 44 -8.03 2.72 14.13
CA LEU A 44 -8.45 2.90 15.51
C LEU A 44 -9.92 3.30 15.62
N ILE A 45 -10.36 4.25 14.79
CA ILE A 45 -11.76 4.72 14.74
C ILE A 45 -12.70 3.58 14.36
N LYS A 46 -12.32 2.76 13.35
CA LYS A 46 -13.12 1.61 12.93
C LYS A 46 -13.11 0.44 13.92
N LYS A 47 -12.27 0.49 14.97
CA LYS A 47 -12.06 -0.58 15.97
C LYS A 47 -11.71 -1.97 15.39
N ASN A 48 -11.40 -2.07 14.10
CA ASN A 48 -11.09 -3.32 13.43
C ASN A 48 -9.60 -3.42 13.12
N LYS A 49 -8.87 -4.15 13.98
CA LYS A 49 -7.43 -4.41 13.79
C LYS A 49 -7.10 -5.30 12.59
N ASN A 50 -8.11 -5.98 12.03
CA ASN A 50 -7.96 -6.85 10.87
C ASN A 50 -8.00 -6.09 9.54
N LEU A 51 -8.38 -4.80 9.57
CA LEU A 51 -8.38 -3.94 8.40
C LEU A 51 -6.95 -3.71 7.91
N LYS A 52 -6.75 -3.96 6.64
CA LYS A 52 -5.50 -3.75 5.93
C LYS A 52 -5.70 -2.66 4.91
N PHE A 53 -4.65 -1.88 4.68
CA PHE A 53 -4.71 -0.74 3.79
C PHE A 53 -4.37 -1.19 2.37
N ARG A 54 -5.37 -1.25 1.49
CA ARG A 54 -5.18 -1.65 0.10
C ARG A 54 -4.98 -0.45 -0.81
N ILE A 55 -4.00 -0.56 -1.70
CA ILE A 55 -3.66 0.45 -2.69
C ILE A 55 -3.80 -0.16 -4.07
N TYR A 56 -4.57 0.51 -4.92
CA TYR A 56 -4.71 0.13 -6.31
C TYR A 56 -4.70 1.36 -7.20
N ILE A 57 -4.40 1.14 -8.48
CA ILE A 57 -4.41 2.19 -9.48
C ILE A 57 -5.70 2.08 -10.27
N LEU A 58 -6.37 3.21 -10.41
CA LEU A 58 -7.46 3.39 -11.36
C LEU A 58 -6.92 4.15 -12.56
N GLY A 59 -7.24 3.65 -13.76
CA GLY A 59 -7.05 4.45 -14.98
C GLY A 59 -8.00 5.64 -14.93
N GLY A 60 -7.48 6.85 -14.75
CA GLY A 60 -8.20 8.05 -15.14
C GLY A 60 -8.15 8.18 -16.66
N GLY A 61 -9.03 8.98 -17.25
CA GLY A 61 -9.14 9.16 -18.71
C GLY A 61 -7.89 9.76 -19.38
N CYS A 62 -8.05 10.67 -20.36
CA CYS A 62 -6.93 11.23 -21.13
C CYS A 62 -5.80 11.90 -20.31
N SER A 63 -5.98 12.10 -18.99
CA SER A 63 -5.09 12.86 -18.11
C SER A 63 -4.31 12.01 -17.08
N GLY A 64 -4.38 10.68 -17.14
CA GLY A 64 -3.44 9.80 -16.42
C GLY A 64 -4.03 8.94 -15.29
N PHE A 65 -3.14 8.31 -14.52
CA PHE A 65 -3.48 7.33 -13.48
C PHE A 65 -3.85 8.00 -12.16
N GLN A 66 -4.90 7.50 -11.51
CA GLN A 66 -5.29 7.89 -10.16
C GLN A 66 -4.99 6.76 -9.17
N TYR A 67 -4.37 7.10 -8.05
CA TYR A 67 -4.15 6.14 -6.97
C TYR A 67 -5.37 6.15 -6.06
N GLN A 68 -5.90 4.97 -5.77
CA GLN A 68 -7.04 4.79 -4.91
C GLN A 68 -6.71 3.89 -3.73
N PHE A 69 -7.31 4.23 -2.59
CA PHE A 69 -7.02 3.65 -1.30
C PHE A 69 -8.30 3.10 -0.69
N THR A 70 -8.26 1.86 -0.22
CA THR A 70 -9.38 1.24 0.49
C THR A 70 -8.90 0.46 1.69
N PHE A 71 -9.82 0.16 2.59
CA PHE A 71 -9.55 -0.73 3.72
C PHE A 71 -10.27 -2.05 3.48
N ASP A 72 -9.52 -3.13 3.40
CA ASP A 72 -10.05 -4.46 3.18
C ASP A 72 -9.50 -5.42 4.24
N GLU A 73 -10.29 -6.41 4.62
CA GLU A 73 -9.88 -7.46 5.54
C GLU A 73 -9.36 -8.68 4.77
N ASN A 74 -9.85 -8.86 3.55
CA ASN A 74 -9.54 -9.97 2.68
C ASN A 74 -8.24 -9.70 1.90
N ILE A 75 -7.42 -10.73 1.81
CA ILE A 75 -6.19 -10.72 1.03
C ILE A 75 -6.37 -11.73 -0.08
N ASN A 76 -6.19 -11.32 -1.34
CA ASN A 76 -6.21 -12.25 -2.45
C ASN A 76 -4.86 -12.96 -2.58
N LYS A 77 -4.86 -14.16 -3.18
CA LYS A 77 -3.63 -14.97 -3.36
C LYS A 77 -2.54 -14.26 -4.17
N ASN A 78 -2.94 -13.33 -5.03
CA ASN A 78 -2.03 -12.63 -5.94
C ASN A 78 -1.58 -11.28 -5.36
N ASP A 79 -2.15 -10.86 -4.23
CA ASP A 79 -1.84 -9.57 -3.61
C ASP A 79 -0.50 -9.65 -2.88
N MET A 80 0.26 -8.55 -2.95
CA MET A 80 1.48 -8.40 -2.17
C MET A 80 1.19 -7.69 -0.86
N LEU A 81 1.66 -8.32 0.22
CA LEU A 81 1.55 -7.78 1.58
C LEU A 81 2.85 -7.10 1.96
N ILE A 82 2.77 -5.83 2.33
CA ILE A 82 3.91 -5.05 2.84
C ILE A 82 3.56 -4.60 4.25
N ASN A 83 4.41 -4.95 5.21
CA ASN A 83 4.23 -4.49 6.58
C ASN A 83 5.19 -3.31 6.83
N GLN A 84 4.63 -2.13 7.05
CA GLN A 84 5.40 -0.92 7.36
C GLN A 84 4.85 -0.26 8.63
N GLU A 85 5.72 -0.02 9.63
CA GLU A 85 5.37 0.69 10.87
C GLU A 85 4.08 0.19 11.57
N ASN A 86 3.88 -1.13 11.66
CA ASN A 86 2.68 -1.79 12.20
C ASN A 86 1.38 -1.57 11.39
N ILE A 87 1.50 -1.25 10.10
CA ILE A 87 0.40 -1.23 9.16
C ILE A 87 0.64 -2.32 8.11
N CYS A 88 -0.40 -3.11 7.83
CA CYS A 88 -0.38 -4.07 6.74
C CYS A 88 -0.95 -3.40 5.49
N LEU A 89 -0.12 -3.27 4.46
CA LEU A 89 -0.48 -2.78 3.14
C LEU A 89 -0.73 -3.95 2.21
N ILE A 90 -1.81 -3.87 1.45
CA ILE A 90 -2.13 -4.79 0.35
C ILE A 90 -1.91 -4.03 -0.94
N ILE A 91 -1.13 -4.59 -1.86
CA ILE A 91 -0.89 -4.00 -3.17
C ILE A 91 -1.07 -5.07 -4.23
N ASP A 92 -1.94 -4.78 -5.20
CA ASP A 92 -2.09 -5.62 -6.39
C ASP A 92 -0.79 -5.65 -7.20
N PRO A 93 -0.42 -6.79 -7.83
CA PRO A 93 0.85 -6.92 -8.55
C PRO A 93 0.96 -5.91 -9.71
N ILE A 94 -0.17 -5.59 -10.35
CA ILE A 94 -0.25 -4.54 -11.38
C ILE A 94 0.03 -3.17 -10.77
N SER A 95 -0.48 -2.86 -9.59
CA SER A 95 -0.24 -1.57 -8.94
C SER A 95 1.20 -1.46 -8.44
N LEU A 96 1.80 -2.58 -8.01
CA LEU A 96 3.17 -2.60 -7.50
C LEU A 96 4.20 -2.10 -8.51
N GLN A 97 4.10 -2.49 -9.79
CA GLN A 97 5.04 -2.02 -10.82
C GLN A 97 5.04 -0.49 -10.98
N TYR A 98 3.88 0.14 -10.81
CA TYR A 98 3.70 1.59 -10.90
C TYR A 98 3.96 2.31 -9.58
N LEU A 99 3.98 1.59 -8.47
CA LEU A 99 4.26 2.15 -7.16
C LEU A 99 5.72 1.92 -6.76
N LYS A 100 6.45 1.02 -7.42
CA LYS A 100 7.82 0.61 -7.10
C LYS A 100 8.77 1.81 -6.93
N GLY A 101 9.41 1.90 -5.75
CA GLY A 101 10.31 2.99 -5.40
C GLY A 101 9.63 4.33 -5.13
N GLY A 102 8.29 4.36 -5.12
CA GLY A 102 7.51 5.55 -4.80
C GLY A 102 7.33 5.78 -3.31
N LYS A 103 6.90 6.99 -2.97
CA LYS A 103 6.59 7.44 -1.62
C LYS A 103 5.14 7.89 -1.54
N ILE A 104 4.41 7.44 -0.54
CA ILE A 104 3.02 7.81 -0.30
C ILE A 104 2.98 8.83 0.83
N ASP A 105 2.36 9.96 0.55
CA ASP A 105 2.10 11.03 1.52
C ASP A 105 0.61 11.29 1.69
N TYR A 106 0.24 11.90 2.81
CA TYR A 106 -1.12 12.33 3.09
C TYR A 106 -1.13 13.83 3.36
N VAL A 107 -1.87 14.56 2.52
CA VAL A 107 -2.01 16.00 2.58
C VAL A 107 -3.45 16.34 2.94
N GLU A 108 -3.61 17.16 3.98
CA GLU A 108 -4.89 17.62 4.48
C GLU A 108 -4.86 19.15 4.50
N ASN A 109 -5.56 19.75 3.53
CA ASN A 109 -5.68 21.20 3.37
C ASN A 109 -7.15 21.60 3.53
N LEU A 110 -7.43 22.91 3.51
CA LEU A 110 -8.79 23.46 3.51
C LEU A 110 -9.63 22.94 2.33
N GLU A 111 -8.98 22.61 1.21
CA GLU A 111 -9.61 22.05 0.00
C GLU A 111 -9.96 20.56 0.13
N GLY A 112 -9.45 19.87 1.16
CA GLY A 112 -9.77 18.48 1.44
C GLY A 112 -8.57 17.64 1.86
N SER A 113 -8.86 16.36 2.11
CA SER A 113 -7.89 15.33 2.47
C SER A 113 -7.63 14.41 1.28
N LYS A 114 -6.37 14.27 0.88
CA LYS A 114 -5.98 13.36 -0.20
C LYS A 114 -4.66 12.67 0.08
N PHE A 115 -4.57 11.43 -0.40
CA PHE A 115 -3.31 10.71 -0.47
C PHE A 115 -2.60 11.04 -1.78
N ILE A 116 -1.31 11.34 -1.71
CA ILE A 116 -0.47 11.69 -2.84
C ILE A 116 0.62 10.64 -2.97
N VAL A 117 0.87 10.16 -4.18
CA VAL A 117 1.95 9.21 -4.44
C VAL A 117 3.00 9.88 -5.30
N TYR A 118 4.22 9.93 -4.79
CA TYR A 118 5.41 10.41 -5.48
C TYR A 118 6.16 9.20 -6.04
N ASN A 119 6.08 8.94 -7.33
CA ASN A 119 6.86 7.88 -7.96
C ASN A 119 7.97 8.49 -8.85
N PRO A 120 9.27 8.31 -8.54
CA PRO A 120 10.34 8.78 -9.40
C PRO A 120 10.37 8.09 -10.78
N ASN A 121 9.78 6.90 -10.88
CA ASN A 121 9.64 6.16 -12.14
C ASN A 121 8.44 6.60 -12.98
N ALA A 122 7.52 7.41 -12.42
CA ALA A 122 6.45 8.03 -13.19
C ALA A 122 7.06 9.18 -14.00
N LYS A 123 7.64 8.84 -15.16
CA LYS A 123 7.88 9.84 -16.20
C LYS A 123 6.52 10.39 -16.60
N ASN A 124 6.20 11.60 -16.11
CA ASN A 124 5.06 12.39 -16.55
C ASN A 124 5.08 12.45 -18.08
N THR A 125 4.31 11.56 -18.72
CA THR A 125 3.92 11.76 -20.12
C THR A 125 2.64 12.57 -20.06
N CYS A 126 2.75 13.82 -19.63
CA CYS A 126 1.76 14.82 -19.97
C CYS A 126 1.93 15.07 -21.47
N GLY A 127 1.30 14.21 -22.28
CA GLY A 127 1.24 14.33 -23.74
C GLY A 127 0.18 15.33 -24.21
N CYS A 128 -0.24 16.28 -23.38
CA CYS A 128 -1.01 17.45 -23.82
C CYS A 128 -0.30 18.71 -23.31
N GLY A 129 0.61 19.20 -24.13
CA GLY A 129 1.20 20.53 -23.99
C GLY A 129 0.15 21.61 -24.27
N SER A 130 -0.70 21.88 -23.29
CA SER A 130 -1.55 23.07 -23.31
C SER A 130 -1.34 23.83 -22.02
N SER A 131 -0.12 24.36 -21.91
CA SER A 131 0.12 25.68 -21.33
C SER A 131 -0.92 26.68 -21.83
N PHE A 132 -1.50 27.43 -20.90
CA PHE A 132 -2.16 28.74 -21.02
C PHE A 132 -2.40 29.35 -22.41
N ASN A 133 -3.69 29.57 -22.75
CA ASN A 133 -4.31 30.72 -23.47
C ASN A 133 -5.81 30.33 -23.62
N ILE A 134 -6.87 30.95 -23.06
CA ILE A 134 -7.22 32.35 -22.76
C ILE A 134 -8.06 32.41 -21.47
#